data_AF-A0A1G2PU01-F1
#
_entry.id   AF-A0A1G2PU01-F1
#
_cell.length_a   1.000
_cell.length_b   1.000
_cell.length_c   1.000
_cell.angle_alpha   90.00
_cell.angle_beta   90.00
_cell.angle_gamma   90.00
#
_symmetry.space_group_name_H-M   'P 1'
#
loop_
_entity.id
_entity.type
_entity.pdbx_description
1 polymer ?
#
loop_
_entity_poly.entity_id
_entity_poly.type
_entity_poly.pdbx_seq_one_letter_code
_entity_poly.pdbx_strand_id
1 'polypeptide(L)'
;MSVNVAVWDAVQDTLGVDITAALITGQARICKARAKFFEYDADPQNAPVEVIKRFNFVTKIVFLLEGSYNDFGIQRWFLRKRAQLDDASPLEILKGDWDPQDPEPQKVLKLAKETYGGQSAT
;
A
#
# COMPACT_ATOMS: atom_id res chain seq x y z
N MET A 1 11.09 9.31 -12.46
CA MET A 1 10.98 8.53 -11.22
C MET A 1 11.34 7.10 -11.59
N SER A 2 12.50 6.61 -11.16
CA SER A 2 12.91 5.21 -11.37
C SER A 2 12.36 4.34 -10.23
N VAL A 3 11.96 3.11 -10.55
CA VAL A 3 11.57 2.13 -9.52
C VAL A 3 12.82 1.55 -8.88
N ASN A 4 12.86 1.48 -7.54
CA ASN A 4 13.90 0.74 -6.83
C ASN A 4 13.43 -0.71 -6.68
N VAL A 5 14.05 -1.63 -7.42
CA VAL A 5 13.64 -3.04 -7.47
C VAL A 5 13.79 -3.73 -6.11
N ALA A 6 14.83 -3.41 -5.33
CA ALA A 6 14.97 -3.99 -3.99
C ALA A 6 13.84 -3.58 -3.04
N VAL A 7 13.35 -2.35 -3.18
CA VAL A 7 12.18 -1.86 -2.41
C VAL A 7 10.89 -2.49 -2.93
N TRP A 8 10.80 -2.71 -4.23
CA TRP A 8 9.71 -3.44 -4.87
C TRP A 8 9.55 -4.84 -4.28
N ASP A 9 10.64 -5.61 -4.26
CA ASP A 9 10.65 -6.97 -3.71
C ASP A 9 10.34 -6.98 -2.21
N ALA A 10 10.96 -6.09 -1.43
CA ALA A 10 10.71 -6.02 0.02
C ALA A 10 9.24 -5.74 0.37
N VAL A 11 8.59 -4.80 -0.34
CA VAL A 11 7.17 -4.50 -0.11
C VAL A 11 6.30 -5.70 -0.47
N GLN A 12 6.66 -6.46 -1.50
CA GLN A 12 5.94 -7.69 -1.85
C GLN A 12 6.10 -8.78 -0.80
N ASP A 13 7.30 -8.96 -0.24
CA ASP A 13 7.54 -9.93 0.82
C ASP A 13 6.70 -9.58 2.06
N THR A 14 6.59 -8.28 2.40
CA THR A 14 5.78 -7.81 3.53
C THR A 14 4.28 -7.95 3.28
N LEU A 15 3.76 -7.47 2.13
CA LEU A 15 2.31 -7.39 1.88
C LEU A 15 1.73 -8.63 1.21
N GLY A 16 2.56 -9.40 0.53
CA GLY A 16 2.15 -10.45 -0.39
C GLY A 16 1.63 -9.90 -1.72
N VAL A 17 1.59 -10.80 -2.71
CA VAL A 17 1.20 -10.49 -4.10
C VAL A 17 -0.22 -9.91 -4.17
N ASP A 18 -1.19 -10.52 -3.49
CA ASP A 18 -2.59 -10.15 -3.66
C ASP A 18 -2.91 -8.76 -3.10
N ILE A 19 -2.35 -8.41 -1.92
CA ILE A 19 -2.53 -7.08 -1.33
C ILE A 19 -1.78 -6.04 -2.17
N THR A 20 -0.53 -6.31 -2.55
CA THR A 20 0.25 -5.38 -3.38
C THR A 20 -0.46 -5.10 -4.70
N ALA A 21 -0.92 -6.14 -5.39
CA ALA A 21 -1.64 -6.02 -6.65
C ALA A 21 -2.94 -5.19 -6.49
N ALA A 22 -3.71 -5.45 -5.43
CA ALA A 22 -4.94 -4.71 -5.16
C ALA A 22 -4.71 -3.21 -4.95
N LEU A 23 -3.59 -2.85 -4.32
CA LEU A 23 -3.25 -1.47 -3.98
C LEU A 23 -2.75 -0.67 -5.19
N ILE A 24 -1.85 -1.23 -6.01
CA ILE A 24 -1.10 -0.42 -6.97
C ILE A 24 -1.64 -0.43 -8.40
N THR A 25 -2.40 -1.46 -8.78
CA THR A 25 -2.76 -1.69 -10.20
C THR A 25 -3.98 -0.93 -10.70
N GLY A 26 -4.75 -0.31 -9.80
CA GLY A 26 -5.99 0.39 -10.18
C GLY A 26 -7.18 -0.51 -10.46
N GLN A 27 -7.03 -1.84 -10.35
CA GLN A 27 -8.05 -2.79 -10.77
C GLN A 27 -9.01 -3.14 -9.62
N ALA A 28 -10.31 -2.99 -9.86
CA ALA A 28 -11.34 -3.32 -8.86
C ALA A 28 -11.47 -4.83 -8.57
N ARG A 29 -11.10 -5.69 -9.53
CA ARG A 29 -11.17 -7.16 -9.41
C ARG A 29 -9.79 -7.74 -9.17
N ILE A 30 -9.65 -8.55 -8.12
CA ILE A 30 -8.37 -9.13 -7.69
C ILE A 30 -7.69 -9.96 -8.78
N CYS A 31 -8.44 -10.74 -9.57
CA CYS A 31 -7.84 -11.55 -10.64
C CYS A 31 -7.19 -10.69 -11.74
N LYS A 32 -7.82 -9.55 -12.08
CA LYS A 32 -7.26 -8.60 -13.05
C LYS A 32 -6.07 -7.84 -12.45
N ALA A 33 -6.18 -7.45 -11.18
CA ALA A 33 -5.10 -6.83 -10.44
C ALA A 33 -3.85 -7.71 -10.46
N ARG A 34 -4.01 -9.00 -10.11
CA ARG A 34 -2.91 -9.96 -10.06
C ARG A 34 -2.26 -10.20 -11.42
N ALA A 35 -3.05 -10.36 -12.48
CA ALA A 35 -2.51 -10.51 -13.83
C ALA A 35 -1.67 -9.28 -14.25
N LYS A 36 -2.19 -8.07 -14.02
CA LYS A 36 -1.46 -6.83 -14.32
C LYS A 36 -0.24 -6.65 -13.45
N PHE A 37 -0.32 -7.03 -12.19
CA PHE A 37 0.80 -6.98 -11.28
C PHE A 37 1.98 -7.82 -11.78
N PHE A 38 1.74 -9.05 -12.24
CA PHE A 38 2.81 -9.89 -12.80
C PHE A 38 3.43 -9.31 -14.09
N GLU A 39 2.65 -8.59 -14.91
CA GLU A 39 3.22 -7.85 -16.04
C GLU A 39 4.20 -6.76 -15.56
N TYR A 40 3.86 -6.02 -14.51
CA TYR A 40 4.73 -4.98 -13.95
C TYR A 40 5.91 -5.56 -13.18
N ASP A 41 5.73 -6.70 -12.52
CA ASP A 41 6.77 -7.38 -11.76
C ASP A 41 7.86 -7.95 -12.67
N ALA A 42 7.48 -8.40 -13.87
CA ALA A 42 8.44 -8.85 -14.88
C ALA A 42 9.35 -7.72 -15.38
N ASP A 43 8.86 -6.47 -15.38
CA ASP A 43 9.64 -5.29 -15.76
C ASP A 43 9.21 -4.03 -14.96
N PRO A 44 9.69 -3.89 -13.71
CA PRO A 44 9.25 -2.79 -12.84
C PRO A 44 9.65 -1.41 -13.36
N GLN A 45 10.67 -1.32 -14.20
CA GLN A 45 11.13 -0.03 -14.76
C GLN A 45 10.17 0.53 -15.80
N ASN A 46 9.41 -0.33 -16.47
CA ASN A 46 8.42 0.05 -17.48
C ASN A 46 6.98 0.10 -16.93
N ALA A 47 6.80 -0.01 -15.61
CA ALA A 47 5.49 0.15 -14.99
C ALA A 47 4.90 1.56 -15.27
N PRO A 48 3.57 1.67 -15.49
CA PRO A 48 2.93 2.97 -15.69
C PRO A 48 3.20 3.95 -14.54
N VAL A 49 3.25 5.25 -14.87
CA VAL A 49 3.59 6.29 -13.89
C VAL A 49 2.62 6.29 -12.71
N GLU A 50 1.32 6.06 -12.93
CA GLU A 50 0.35 5.94 -11.82
C GLU A 50 0.67 4.76 -10.88
N VAL A 51 1.11 3.62 -11.42
CA VAL A 51 1.48 2.44 -10.62
C VAL A 51 2.70 2.76 -9.78
N ILE A 52 3.71 3.42 -10.35
CA ILE A 52 4.91 3.85 -9.63
C ILE A 52 4.56 4.83 -8.51
N LYS A 53 3.66 5.79 -8.77
CA LYS A 53 3.18 6.75 -7.75
C LYS A 53 2.46 6.05 -6.61
N ARG A 54 1.54 5.13 -6.92
CA ARG A 54 0.80 4.33 -5.94
C ARG A 54 1.72 3.43 -5.14
N PHE A 55 2.66 2.77 -5.80
CA PHE A 55 3.68 1.95 -5.15
C PHE A 55 4.50 2.78 -4.16
N ASN A 56 5.09 3.89 -4.60
CA ASN A 56 5.85 4.78 -3.72
C ASN A 56 5.03 5.32 -2.54
N PHE A 57 3.72 5.52 -2.72
CA PHE A 57 2.83 5.92 -1.64
C PHE A 57 2.61 4.78 -0.62
N VAL A 58 2.33 3.57 -1.09
CA VAL A 58 2.19 2.38 -0.23
C VAL A 58 3.48 2.07 0.51
N THR A 59 4.63 2.15 -0.16
CA THR A 59 5.96 1.99 0.44
C THR A 59 6.16 2.93 1.64
N LYS A 60 5.76 4.20 1.55
CA LYS A 60 5.84 5.14 2.68
C LYS A 60 4.99 4.69 3.86
N ILE A 61 3.82 4.12 3.61
CA ILE A 61 2.96 3.57 4.67
C ILE A 61 3.62 2.35 5.31
N VAL A 62 4.10 1.40 4.50
CA VAL A 62 4.79 0.20 5.00
C VAL A 62 5.97 0.59 5.91
N PHE A 63 6.84 1.50 5.46
CA PHE A 63 7.97 1.98 6.27
C PHE A 63 7.56 2.63 7.60
N LEU A 64 6.44 3.35 7.64
CA LEU A 64 5.93 3.90 8.91
C LEU A 64 5.45 2.79 9.86
N LEU A 65 4.95 1.68 9.32
CA LEU A 65 4.39 0.58 10.11
C LEU A 65 5.44 -0.44 10.55
N GLU A 66 6.55 -0.61 9.82
CA GLU A 66 7.65 -1.53 10.16
C GLU A 66 8.25 -1.25 11.55
N GLY A 67 8.22 -0.01 12.02
CA GLY A 67 8.66 0.34 13.38
C GLY A 67 7.73 -0.18 14.49
N SER A 68 6.49 -0.55 14.17
CA SER A 68 5.46 -0.91 15.14
C SER A 68 4.82 -2.28 14.92
N TYR A 69 4.98 -2.86 13.73
CA TYR A 69 4.39 -4.13 13.34
C TYR A 69 5.40 -4.99 12.59
N ASN A 70 5.27 -6.30 12.75
CA ASN A 70 5.87 -7.27 11.82
C ASN A 70 5.04 -7.38 10.52
N ASP A 71 5.54 -8.11 9.53
CA ASP A 71 4.90 -8.26 8.22
C ASP A 71 3.42 -8.67 8.31
N PHE A 72 3.12 -9.66 9.14
CA PHE A 72 1.75 -10.12 9.36
C PHE A 72 0.85 -9.04 10.00
N GLY A 73 1.40 -8.26 10.93
CA GLY A 73 0.75 -7.11 11.53
C GLY A 73 0.45 -6.01 10.51
N ILE A 74 1.39 -5.76 9.59
CA ILE A 74 1.24 -4.79 8.49
C ILE A 74 0.12 -5.25 7.54
N GLN A 75 0.13 -6.52 7.10
CA GLN A 75 -0.95 -7.07 6.27
C GLN A 75 -2.31 -6.91 6.94
N ARG A 76 -2.44 -7.29 8.22
CA ARG A 76 -3.69 -7.11 8.97
C ARG A 76 -4.07 -5.66 9.15
N TRP A 77 -3.10 -4.75 9.28
CA TRP A 77 -3.35 -3.32 9.41
C TRP A 77 -4.10 -2.78 8.19
N PHE A 78 -3.72 -3.22 6.98
CA PHE A 78 -4.41 -2.84 5.73
C PHE A 78 -5.82 -3.39 5.63
N LEU A 79 -6.10 -4.56 6.22
CA LEU A 79 -7.41 -5.22 6.15
C LEU A 79 -8.38 -4.77 7.25
N ARG A 80 -7.87 -4.16 8.33
CA ARG A 80 -8.68 -3.82 9.50
C ARG A 80 -9.44 -2.52 9.27
N LYS A 81 -10.77 -2.56 9.44
CA LYS A 81 -11.65 -1.38 9.46
C LYS A 81 -11.29 -0.44 10.60
N ARG A 82 -11.40 0.87 10.34
CA ARG A 82 -11.03 1.93 11.29
C ARG A 82 -12.12 2.98 11.34
N ALA A 83 -12.53 3.37 12.54
CA ALA A 83 -13.47 4.47 12.73
C ALA A 83 -12.92 5.79 12.17
N GLN A 84 -11.60 5.99 12.19
CA GLN A 84 -10.92 7.15 11.60
C GLN A 84 -11.01 7.20 10.05
N LEU A 85 -11.45 6.11 9.43
CA LEU A 85 -11.61 5.95 7.98
C LEU A 85 -13.08 5.65 7.64
N ASP A 86 -14.02 6.20 8.41
CA ASP A 86 -15.46 6.03 8.17
C ASP A 86 -15.89 4.54 8.11
N ASP A 87 -15.31 3.72 9.00
CA ASP A 87 -15.48 2.26 9.08
C ASP A 87 -15.01 1.47 7.84
N ALA A 88 -14.23 2.11 6.97
CA ALA A 88 -13.48 1.44 5.91
C ALA A 88 -12.11 0.95 6.41
N SER A 89 -11.58 -0.07 5.74
CA SER A 89 -10.18 -0.49 5.86
C SER A 89 -9.29 0.33 4.91
N PRO A 90 -7.99 0.48 5.24
CA PRO A 90 -7.02 1.08 4.31
C PRO A 90 -7.04 0.43 2.91
N LEU A 91 -7.21 -0.89 2.84
CA LEU A 91 -7.33 -1.60 1.56
C LEU A 91 -8.58 -1.19 0.79
N GLU A 92 -9.73 -1.01 1.44
CA GLU A 92 -10.96 -0.58 0.79
C GLU A 92 -10.84 0.84 0.20
N ILE A 93 -10.12 1.73 0.88
CA ILE A 93 -9.84 3.09 0.38
C ILE A 93 -8.85 3.06 -0.79
N LEU A 94 -7.79 2.26 -0.68
CA LEU A 94 -6.72 2.18 -1.67
C LEU A 94 -6.98 1.11 -2.74
N LYS A 95 -8.24 0.86 -3.08
CA LYS A 95 -8.65 -0.12 -4.09
C LYS A 95 -9.25 0.57 -5.31
N GLY A 96 -8.94 0.04 -6.48
CA GLY A 96 -9.45 0.60 -7.74
C GLY A 96 -8.69 1.89 -8.09
N ASP A 97 -9.36 2.82 -8.75
CA ASP A 97 -8.72 4.02 -9.27
C ASP A 97 -8.64 5.13 -8.20
N TRP A 98 -7.46 5.30 -7.60
CA TRP A 98 -7.17 6.33 -6.60
C TRP A 98 -5.87 7.07 -6.94
N ASP A 99 -5.76 8.35 -6.59
CA ASP A 99 -4.51 9.11 -6.69
C ASP A 99 -3.91 9.35 -5.28
N PRO A 100 -2.59 9.21 -5.09
CA PRO A 100 -1.94 9.54 -3.83
C PRO A 100 -2.23 10.94 -3.27
N GLN A 101 -2.61 11.91 -4.10
CA GLN A 101 -2.97 13.27 -3.67
C GLN A 101 -4.43 13.42 -3.26
N ASP A 102 -5.26 12.40 -3.48
CA ASP A 102 -6.67 12.45 -3.09
C ASP A 102 -6.82 12.52 -1.56
N PRO A 103 -7.90 13.15 -1.05
CA PRO A 103 -8.12 13.28 0.38
C PRO A 103 -8.17 11.93 1.13
N GLU A 104 -8.80 10.90 0.56
CA GLU A 104 -8.99 9.61 1.23
C GLU A 104 -7.67 8.84 1.43
N PRO A 105 -6.81 8.62 0.41
CA PRO A 105 -5.46 8.08 0.61
C PRO A 105 -4.65 8.88 1.64
N GLN A 106 -4.73 10.22 1.62
CA GLN A 106 -4.02 11.05 2.59
C GLN A 106 -4.48 10.82 4.04
N LYS A 107 -5.76 10.52 4.27
CA LYS A 107 -6.25 10.07 5.60
C LYS A 107 -5.58 8.76 6.02
N VAL A 108 -5.41 7.80 5.12
CA VAL A 108 -4.72 6.53 5.40
C VAL A 108 -3.25 6.76 5.78
N LEU A 109 -2.55 7.63 5.04
CA LEU A 109 -1.16 7.97 5.36
C LEU A 109 -1.06 8.68 6.72
N LYS A 110 -1.98 9.59 7.03
CA LYS A 110 -2.05 10.24 8.33
C LYS A 110 -2.24 9.23 9.47
N LEU A 111 -3.14 8.27 9.30
CA LEU A 111 -3.36 7.20 10.28
C LEU A 111 -2.09 6.36 10.52
N ALA A 112 -1.33 6.04 9.46
CA ALA A 112 -0.07 5.31 9.61
C ALA A 112 0.97 6.11 10.43
N LYS A 113 1.07 7.43 10.20
CA LYS A 113 1.95 8.32 10.97
C LYS A 113 1.55 8.40 12.46
N GLU A 114 0.26 8.47 12.74
CA GLU A 114 -0.26 8.48 14.12
C GLU A 114 0.01 7.15 14.83
N THR A 115 -0.04 6.04 14.10
CA THR A 115 0.29 4.72 14.64
C THR A 115 1.77 4.62 15.03
N TYR A 116 2.66 5.15 14.20
CA TYR A 116 4.09 5.26 14.51
C TYR A 116 4.36 6.18 15.71
N GLY A 117 3.73 7.36 15.76
CA GLY A 117 3.90 8.34 16.84
C GLY A 117 3.35 7.92 18.21
N GLY A 118 2.55 6.85 18.27
CA GLY A 118 2.04 6.29 19.52
C GLY A 118 3.08 5.54 20.37
N GLN A 119 4.29 5.30 19.85
CA GLN A 119 5.37 4.61 20.58
C GLN A 119 6.21 5.51 21.50
N SER A 120 5.92 6.81 21.60
CA SER A 120 6.67 7.73 22.49
C SER A 120 5.96 8.06 23.81
N ALA A 121 5.02 7.22 24.27
CA ALA A 121 4.36 7.40 25.57
C ALA A 121 4.39 6.10 26.39
N THR A 122 5.56 5.75 26.92
CA THR A 122 5.76 4.94 28.14
C THR A 122 7.15 5.21 28.70
#